data_AF-G8B9Z3-F1
#
_entry.id   AF-G8B9Z3-F1
#
_cell.length_a   1.000
_cell.length_b   1.000
_cell.length_c   1.000
_cell.angle_alpha   90.00
_cell.angle_beta   90.00
_cell.angle_gamma   90.00
#
_symmetry.space_group_name_H-M   'P 1'
#
loop_
_entity.id
_entity.type
_entity.pdbx_description
1 polymer ?
#
loop_
_entity_poly.entity_id
_entity_poly.type
_entity_poly.pdbx_seq_one_letter_code
_entity_poly.pdbx_strand_id
1 'polypeptide(L)'
;MASEVNAGIESSLQWLKSSSDGSFEQQLSVLSNLVELSSSLKVQSLESIRPALAYCPSNNVQQLRIYRGILLVIRNLAPSLNPDYFPLVIQSFHEIWKLEVNEWVIKIRQVYWEVLANFQRNQYVVSINDLFSWSDLDFPSPVIHFLFRQFYTEDLDVTNESLLRLLKIKENHVLGAIQKLFLKVDFENVDHDSKMFVHLLYDIITHESFSNWVNQQIEEVKIQWLDLTAIVVQTKEDWNNFQLLGLLIWVESIYSEYAPKLNPETIKEETLERVLSNVLQIFAELAKFKATVQYFEHNSEFLPRLISIFKVIHDNVKRLAMKSKIEEVVNYSHVKSYIIIILSYYCYKSFQNQECIREIGGLSLVLSNCQIDENNPFIKEQAILCVKYLLDQNSKNQQFVADLEAQKTVDDSVLQEVGYKVDIVDGKVSINKRT
;
A
#
# COMPACT_ATOMS: atom_id res chain seq x y z
N MET A 1 -25.55 30.45 -25.31
CA MET A 1 -24.78 29.63 -24.35
C MET A 1 -23.29 29.99 -24.35
N ALA A 2 -22.44 29.56 -25.28
CA ALA A 2 -20.99 29.84 -25.21
C ALA A 2 -20.63 31.34 -25.19
N SER A 3 -21.22 32.14 -26.08
CA SER A 3 -21.02 33.61 -26.12
C SER A 3 -21.51 34.29 -24.84
N GLU A 4 -22.59 33.80 -24.25
CA GLU A 4 -23.16 34.31 -22.99
C GLU A 4 -22.27 33.97 -21.79
N VAL A 5 -21.75 32.73 -21.73
CA VAL A 5 -20.74 32.34 -20.74
C VAL A 5 -19.49 33.21 -20.87
N ASN A 6 -19.01 33.43 -22.10
CA ASN A 6 -17.83 34.25 -22.35
C ASN A 6 -18.03 35.69 -21.85
N ALA A 7 -19.10 36.35 -22.29
CA ALA A 7 -19.43 37.73 -21.92
C ALA A 7 -19.69 37.88 -20.41
N GLY A 8 -20.31 36.88 -19.78
CA GLY A 8 -20.58 36.87 -18.35
C GLY A 8 -19.31 36.80 -17.49
N ILE A 9 -18.35 35.95 -17.90
CA ILE A 9 -17.01 35.90 -17.26
C ILE A 9 -16.28 37.24 -17.45
N GLU A 10 -16.31 37.81 -18.66
CA GLU A 10 -15.66 39.10 -18.93
C GLU A 10 -16.23 40.24 -18.08
N SER A 11 -17.56 40.32 -17.96
CA SER A 11 -18.22 41.31 -17.10
C SER A 11 -17.82 41.16 -15.63
N SER A 12 -17.77 39.92 -15.14
CA SER A 12 -17.35 39.62 -13.76
C SER A 12 -15.88 39.98 -13.53
N LEU A 13 -15.01 39.73 -14.52
CA LEU A 13 -13.59 40.12 -14.46
C LEU A 13 -13.40 41.63 -14.52
N GLN A 14 -14.21 42.36 -15.29
CA GLN A 14 -14.17 43.82 -15.30
C GLN A 14 -14.55 44.37 -13.93
N TRP A 15 -15.61 43.83 -13.31
CA TRP A 15 -16.02 44.21 -11.95
C TRP A 15 -14.89 44.00 -10.93
N LEU A 16 -14.23 42.84 -10.99
CA LEU A 16 -13.08 42.50 -10.14
C LEU A 16 -11.89 43.47 -10.30
N LYS A 17 -11.73 44.10 -11.47
CA LYS A 17 -10.68 45.08 -11.75
C LYS A 17 -11.07 46.52 -11.36
N SER A 18 -12.36 46.84 -11.37
CA SER A 18 -12.86 48.21 -11.16
C SER A 18 -13.23 48.55 -9.71
N SER A 19 -13.34 47.56 -8.81
CA SER A 19 -13.59 47.78 -7.37
C SER A 19 -14.82 48.65 -7.05
N SER A 20 -15.97 48.40 -7.72
CA SER A 20 -17.22 49.15 -7.46
C SER A 20 -18.14 48.37 -6.50
N ASP A 21 -18.26 48.82 -5.24
CA ASP A 21 -19.10 48.18 -4.20
C ASP A 21 -20.59 48.06 -4.57
N GLY A 22 -21.10 48.89 -5.48
CA GLY A 22 -22.54 49.03 -5.75
C GLY A 22 -23.23 47.91 -6.54
N SER A 23 -22.51 46.88 -7.00
CA SER A 23 -23.07 45.83 -7.88
C SER A 23 -22.71 44.39 -7.50
N PHE A 24 -22.19 44.17 -6.29
CA PHE A 24 -21.76 42.84 -5.82
C PHE A 24 -22.87 41.78 -5.90
N GLU A 25 -24.08 42.06 -5.40
CA GLU A 25 -25.20 41.11 -5.43
C GLU A 25 -25.66 40.76 -6.86
N GLN A 26 -25.64 41.76 -7.74
CA GLN A 26 -25.94 41.56 -9.16
C GLN A 26 -24.91 40.62 -9.80
N GLN A 27 -23.62 40.78 -9.49
CA GLN A 27 -22.57 39.89 -10.00
C GLN A 27 -22.69 38.46 -9.47
N LEU A 28 -23.08 38.30 -8.20
CA LEU A 28 -23.38 36.96 -7.67
C LEU A 28 -24.55 36.30 -8.40
N SER A 29 -25.62 37.04 -8.68
CA SER A 29 -26.76 36.51 -9.44
C SER A 29 -26.37 36.13 -10.86
N VAL A 30 -25.56 36.95 -11.54
CA VAL A 30 -25.03 36.64 -12.86
C VAL A 30 -24.21 35.35 -12.81
N LEU A 31 -23.26 35.23 -11.88
CA LEU A 31 -22.43 34.03 -11.75
C LEU A 31 -23.22 32.77 -11.41
N SER A 32 -24.27 32.88 -10.60
CA SER A 32 -25.17 31.75 -10.32
C SER A 32 -25.79 31.20 -11.61
N ASN A 33 -26.33 32.08 -12.45
CA ASN A 33 -26.91 31.68 -13.74
C ASN A 33 -25.84 31.10 -14.68
N LEU A 34 -24.62 31.64 -14.68
CA LEU A 34 -23.51 31.15 -15.51
C LEU A 34 -23.01 29.76 -15.07
N VAL A 35 -23.06 29.46 -13.77
CA VAL A 35 -22.72 28.12 -13.25
C VAL A 35 -23.74 27.10 -13.75
N GLU A 36 -25.03 27.42 -13.73
CA GLU A 36 -26.07 26.54 -14.30
C GLU A 36 -25.89 26.38 -15.81
N LEU A 37 -25.70 27.49 -16.53
CA LEU A 37 -25.54 27.51 -17.98
C LEU A 37 -24.31 26.72 -18.46
N SER A 38 -23.23 26.74 -17.68
CA SER A 38 -21.97 26.06 -18.02
C SER A 38 -21.99 24.55 -17.73
N SER A 39 -22.92 24.05 -16.90
CA SER A 39 -22.98 22.64 -16.49
C SER A 39 -23.11 21.64 -17.65
N SER A 40 -23.81 22.02 -18.72
CA SER A 40 -23.99 21.21 -19.93
C SER A 40 -23.18 21.71 -21.14
N LEU A 41 -22.42 22.80 -20.99
CA LEU A 41 -21.70 23.43 -22.09
C LEU A 41 -20.39 22.69 -22.37
N LYS A 42 -20.23 22.20 -23.60
CA LYS A 42 -18.99 21.60 -24.08
C LYS A 42 -18.29 22.53 -25.07
N VAL A 43 -17.17 23.12 -24.64
CA VAL A 43 -16.33 24.01 -25.46
C VAL A 43 -14.86 23.68 -25.23
N GLN A 44 -14.05 23.77 -26.27
CA GLN A 44 -12.60 23.56 -26.18
C GLN A 44 -11.85 24.82 -25.72
N SER A 45 -12.42 26.00 -25.95
CA SER A 45 -11.83 27.28 -25.57
C SER A 45 -12.91 28.36 -25.44
N LEU A 46 -12.60 29.38 -24.64
CA LEU A 46 -13.29 30.68 -24.57
C LEU A 46 -12.24 31.76 -24.35
N GLU A 47 -12.43 32.94 -24.94
CA GLU A 47 -11.48 34.05 -24.86
C GLU A 47 -11.30 34.53 -23.41
N SER A 48 -12.36 34.46 -22.61
CA SER A 48 -12.39 34.92 -21.23
C SER A 48 -11.65 34.02 -20.22
N ILE A 49 -11.34 32.76 -20.56
CA ILE A 49 -10.72 31.80 -19.63
C ILE A 49 -9.28 32.18 -19.30
N ARG A 50 -8.47 32.54 -20.29
CA ARG A 50 -7.06 32.94 -20.08
C ARG A 50 -6.98 34.17 -19.15
N PRO A 51 -7.70 35.28 -19.43
CA PRO A 51 -7.78 36.42 -18.52
C PRO A 51 -8.31 36.06 -17.12
N ALA A 52 -9.26 35.12 -17.02
CA ALA A 52 -9.78 34.69 -15.73
C ALA A 52 -8.72 33.98 -14.88
N LEU A 53 -8.01 33.01 -15.45
CA LEU A 53 -6.95 32.29 -14.75
C LEU A 53 -5.73 33.16 -14.45
N ALA A 54 -5.48 34.20 -15.26
CA ALA A 54 -4.41 35.17 -15.02
C ALA A 54 -4.74 36.20 -13.91
N TYR A 55 -5.99 36.30 -13.47
CA TYR A 55 -6.39 37.23 -12.41
C TYR A 55 -6.14 36.61 -11.03
N CYS A 56 -5.52 37.38 -10.13
CA CYS A 56 -5.37 37.04 -8.71
C CYS A 56 -6.19 38.05 -7.86
N PRO A 57 -7.23 37.60 -7.13
CA PRO A 57 -8.03 38.46 -6.26
C PRO A 57 -7.20 38.96 -5.06
N SER A 58 -7.56 40.14 -4.53
CA SER A 58 -7.08 40.55 -3.21
C SER A 58 -7.77 39.72 -2.11
N ASN A 59 -7.29 39.82 -0.87
CA ASN A 59 -7.93 39.19 0.30
C ASN A 59 -9.30 39.79 0.68
N ASN A 60 -9.87 40.66 -0.15
CA ASN A 60 -11.22 41.15 0.03
C ASN A 60 -12.26 40.03 -0.20
N VAL A 61 -13.12 39.78 0.79
CA VAL A 61 -14.12 38.71 0.77
C VAL A 61 -15.05 38.78 -0.45
N GLN A 62 -15.48 39.96 -0.87
CA GLN A 62 -16.35 40.09 -2.04
C GLN A 62 -15.62 39.69 -3.32
N GLN A 63 -14.37 40.12 -3.50
CA GLN A 63 -13.55 39.73 -4.65
C GLN A 63 -13.31 38.21 -4.67
N LEU A 64 -12.96 37.61 -3.54
CA LEU A 64 -12.78 36.16 -3.42
C LEU A 64 -14.06 35.39 -3.81
N ARG A 65 -15.23 35.88 -3.40
CA ARG A 65 -16.53 35.28 -3.73
C ARG A 65 -16.86 35.35 -5.22
N ILE A 66 -16.66 36.50 -5.86
CA ILE A 66 -16.87 36.66 -7.31
C ILE A 66 -15.88 35.79 -8.09
N TYR A 67 -14.60 35.81 -7.70
CA TYR A 67 -13.58 34.97 -8.33
C TYR A 67 -13.88 33.48 -8.21
N ARG A 68 -14.33 33.02 -7.04
CA ARG A 68 -14.80 31.65 -6.84
C ARG A 68 -15.94 31.28 -7.79
N GLY A 69 -16.89 32.19 -8.02
CA GLY A 69 -17.97 31.96 -8.99
C GLY A 69 -17.46 31.78 -10.41
N ILE A 70 -16.48 32.59 -10.85
CA ILE A 70 -15.82 32.41 -12.15
C ILE A 70 -15.13 31.03 -12.22
N LEU A 71 -14.43 30.62 -11.17
CA LEU A 71 -13.79 29.31 -11.12
C LEU A 71 -14.78 28.15 -11.15
N LEU A 72 -15.97 28.28 -10.53
CA LEU A 72 -17.02 27.26 -10.63
C LEU A 72 -17.54 27.10 -12.07
N VAL A 73 -17.61 28.19 -12.84
CA VAL A 73 -17.90 28.14 -14.28
C VAL A 73 -16.76 27.39 -15.00
N ILE A 74 -15.50 27.74 -14.76
CA ILE A 74 -14.33 27.06 -15.37
C ILE A 74 -14.31 25.57 -15.00
N ARG A 75 -14.62 25.21 -13.76
CA ARG A 75 -14.72 23.83 -13.27
C ARG A 75 -15.72 23.00 -14.09
N ASN A 76 -16.87 23.57 -14.42
CA ASN A 76 -17.89 22.90 -15.24
C ASN A 76 -17.42 22.72 -16.69
N LEU A 77 -16.62 23.65 -17.20
CA LEU A 77 -16.05 23.58 -18.56
C LEU A 77 -14.85 22.63 -18.66
N ALA A 78 -14.09 22.45 -17.57
CA ALA A 78 -12.83 21.69 -17.52
C ALA A 78 -12.85 20.31 -18.22
N PRO A 79 -13.93 19.50 -18.16
CA PRO A 79 -13.98 18.22 -18.88
C PRO A 79 -13.87 18.33 -20.41
N SER A 80 -14.18 19.48 -21.00
CA SER A 80 -14.17 19.71 -22.46
C SER A 80 -13.11 20.69 -22.92
N LEU A 81 -12.45 21.41 -22.01
CA LEU A 81 -11.41 22.39 -22.34
C LEU A 81 -10.18 21.73 -22.93
N ASN A 82 -9.49 22.45 -23.82
CA ASN A 82 -8.21 22.04 -24.35
C ASN A 82 -7.21 21.81 -23.18
N PRO A 83 -6.51 20.65 -23.13
CA PRO A 83 -5.47 20.38 -22.15
C PRO A 83 -4.39 21.46 -22.03
N ASP A 84 -4.16 22.30 -23.05
CA ASP A 84 -3.20 23.42 -22.99
C ASP A 84 -3.52 24.48 -21.92
N TYR A 85 -4.75 24.50 -21.39
CA TYR A 85 -5.11 25.33 -20.24
C TYR A 85 -4.59 24.77 -18.90
N PHE A 86 -4.22 23.49 -18.84
CA PHE A 86 -3.87 22.81 -17.59
C PHE A 86 -2.67 23.44 -16.86
N PRO A 87 -1.54 23.78 -17.50
CA PRO A 87 -0.45 24.47 -16.83
C PRO A 87 -0.85 25.86 -16.30
N LEU A 88 -1.75 26.56 -17.01
CA LEU A 88 -2.26 27.86 -16.59
C LEU A 88 -3.16 27.73 -15.34
N VAL A 89 -3.93 26.65 -15.21
CA VAL A 89 -4.70 26.35 -13.99
C VAL A 89 -3.78 26.12 -12.81
N ILE A 90 -2.71 25.33 -12.97
CA ILE A 90 -1.70 25.11 -11.92
C ILE A 90 -1.04 26.43 -11.51
N GLN A 91 -0.64 27.26 -12.48
CA GLN A 91 -0.04 28.56 -12.20
C GLN A 91 -1.00 29.47 -11.44
N SER A 92 -2.26 29.54 -11.89
CA SER A 92 -3.32 30.31 -11.24
C SER A 92 -3.55 29.84 -9.80
N PHE A 93 -3.59 28.52 -9.58
CA PHE A 93 -3.73 27.93 -8.25
C PHE A 93 -2.55 28.31 -7.34
N HIS A 94 -1.32 28.29 -7.86
CA HIS A 94 -0.14 28.68 -7.10
C HIS A 94 -0.16 30.17 -6.68
N GLU A 95 -0.73 31.07 -7.48
CA GLU A 95 -0.91 32.47 -7.05
C GLU A 95 -1.91 32.59 -5.90
N ILE A 96 -3.03 31.84 -5.96
CA ILE A 96 -3.99 31.78 -4.86
C ILE A 96 -3.39 31.14 -3.61
N TRP A 97 -2.47 30.19 -3.79
CA TRP A 97 -1.76 29.55 -2.69
C TRP A 97 -0.98 30.53 -1.82
N LYS A 98 -0.44 31.60 -2.43
CA LYS A 98 0.35 32.64 -1.75
C LYS A 98 -0.48 33.62 -0.93
N LEU A 99 -1.80 33.62 -1.09
CA LEU A 99 -2.69 34.50 -0.33
C LEU A 99 -2.79 34.06 1.14
N GLU A 100 -3.02 35.03 2.03
CA GLU A 100 -3.30 34.79 3.44
C GLU A 100 -4.52 33.87 3.60
N VAL A 101 -4.36 32.78 4.36
CA VAL A 101 -5.39 31.75 4.49
C VAL A 101 -6.58 32.29 5.27
N ASN A 102 -7.73 32.30 4.62
CA ASN A 102 -9.04 32.53 5.23
C ASN A 102 -10.07 31.55 4.65
N GLU A 103 -11.28 31.54 5.21
CA GLU A 103 -12.36 30.64 4.80
C GLU A 103 -12.64 30.66 3.28
N TRP A 104 -12.61 31.85 2.65
CA TRP A 104 -12.89 32.00 1.22
C TRP A 104 -11.71 31.56 0.35
N VAL A 105 -10.47 31.76 0.80
CA VAL A 105 -9.29 31.19 0.14
C VAL A 105 -9.36 29.67 0.16
N ILE A 106 -9.66 29.04 1.31
CA ILE A 106 -9.84 27.58 1.43
C ILE A 106 -10.91 27.08 0.43
N LYS A 107 -12.07 27.75 0.38
CA LYS A 107 -13.15 27.45 -0.57
C LYS A 107 -12.76 27.63 -2.03
N ILE A 108 -11.81 28.51 -2.35
CA ILE A 108 -11.26 28.66 -3.70
C ILE A 108 -10.28 27.52 -4.00
N ARG A 109 -9.38 27.19 -3.07
CA ARG A 109 -8.41 26.09 -3.20
C ARG A 109 -9.13 24.75 -3.49
N GLN A 110 -10.24 24.50 -2.79
CA GLN A 110 -11.11 23.36 -3.07
C GLN A 110 -11.59 23.35 -4.54
N VAL A 111 -12.08 24.49 -5.05
CA VAL A 111 -12.56 24.60 -6.43
C VAL A 111 -11.43 24.39 -7.43
N TYR A 112 -10.18 24.81 -7.15
CA TYR A 112 -9.05 24.46 -8.02
C TYR A 112 -8.81 22.97 -8.09
N TRP A 113 -8.86 22.26 -6.97
CA TRP A 113 -8.78 20.80 -6.98
C TRP A 113 -9.92 20.18 -7.78
N GLU A 114 -11.16 20.69 -7.66
CA GLU A 114 -12.29 20.26 -8.48
C GLU A 114 -12.09 20.55 -9.97
N VAL A 115 -11.53 21.72 -10.33
CA VAL A 115 -11.18 22.07 -11.72
C VAL A 115 -10.17 21.07 -12.26
N LEU A 116 -9.05 20.86 -11.54
CA LEU A 116 -7.98 19.94 -11.93
C LEU A 116 -8.49 18.50 -12.06
N ALA A 117 -9.32 18.03 -11.12
CA ALA A 117 -9.94 16.71 -11.16
C ALA A 117 -10.87 16.52 -12.36
N ASN A 118 -11.47 17.60 -12.86
CA ASN A 118 -12.34 17.57 -14.03
C ASN A 118 -11.60 17.68 -15.36
N PHE A 119 -10.36 18.18 -15.39
CA PHE A 119 -9.56 18.25 -16.61
C PHE A 119 -9.34 16.85 -17.21
N GLN A 120 -9.31 16.78 -18.53
CA GLN A 120 -8.93 15.55 -19.21
C GLN A 120 -7.49 15.14 -18.83
N ARG A 121 -7.20 13.85 -18.98
CA ARG A 121 -5.83 13.35 -18.86
C ARG A 121 -4.92 14.11 -19.81
N ASN A 122 -3.72 14.41 -19.35
CA ASN A 122 -2.73 15.14 -20.11
C ASN A 122 -1.31 14.65 -19.84
N GLN A 123 -0.35 15.22 -20.56
CA GLN A 123 1.05 14.80 -20.52
C GLN A 123 1.91 15.59 -19.52
N TYR A 124 1.34 16.51 -18.73
CA TYR A 124 2.08 17.44 -17.87
C TYR A 124 2.51 16.83 -16.54
N VAL A 125 2.99 15.58 -16.53
CA VAL A 125 3.33 14.82 -15.32
C VAL A 125 4.36 15.56 -14.43
N VAL A 126 5.31 16.28 -15.02
CA VAL A 126 6.27 17.11 -14.27
C VAL A 126 5.57 18.26 -13.55
N SER A 127 4.68 18.99 -14.24
CA SER A 127 3.90 20.07 -13.62
C SER A 127 2.95 19.55 -12.53
N ILE A 128 2.41 18.34 -12.70
CA ILE A 128 1.61 17.66 -11.67
C ILE A 128 2.49 17.35 -10.46
N ASN A 129 3.71 16.85 -10.66
CA ASN A 129 4.62 16.60 -9.55
C ASN A 129 4.98 17.89 -8.80
N ASP A 130 5.27 18.98 -9.53
CA ASP A 130 5.54 20.28 -8.93
C ASP A 130 4.34 20.81 -8.15
N LEU A 131 3.10 20.60 -8.63
CA LEU A 131 1.87 20.95 -7.89
C LEU A 131 1.85 20.31 -6.49
N PHE A 132 2.21 19.03 -6.37
CA PHE A 132 2.24 18.33 -5.07
C PHE A 132 3.41 18.73 -4.16
N SER A 133 4.40 19.48 -4.65
CA SER A 133 5.50 19.99 -3.81
C SER A 133 5.07 21.08 -2.84
N TRP A 134 3.99 21.81 -3.16
CA TRP A 134 3.55 22.98 -2.40
C TRP A 134 2.07 22.94 -1.98
N SER A 135 1.22 22.12 -2.60
CA SER A 135 -0.22 22.08 -2.28
C SER A 135 -0.55 21.23 -1.05
N ASP A 136 -1.68 21.55 -0.40
CA ASP A 136 -2.26 20.74 0.68
C ASP A 136 -3.05 19.55 0.13
N LEU A 137 -3.27 18.58 1.03
CA LEU A 137 -4.11 17.40 0.80
C LEU A 137 -5.36 17.48 1.68
N ASP A 138 -5.87 18.69 1.95
CA ASP A 138 -6.98 18.92 2.88
C ASP A 138 -8.34 18.57 2.23
N PHE A 139 -8.34 18.32 0.92
CA PHE A 139 -9.51 17.92 0.14
C PHE A 139 -9.32 16.52 -0.48
N PRO A 140 -9.36 15.43 0.32
CA PRO A 140 -9.03 14.09 -0.18
C PRO A 140 -9.85 13.68 -1.41
N SER A 141 -11.16 13.95 -1.42
CA SER A 141 -12.05 13.57 -2.52
C SER A 141 -11.61 14.14 -3.88
N PRO A 142 -11.56 15.47 -4.13
CA PRO A 142 -11.14 15.97 -5.44
C PRO A 142 -9.67 15.65 -5.75
N VAL A 143 -8.78 15.52 -4.76
CA VAL A 143 -7.39 15.11 -4.99
C VAL A 143 -7.31 13.66 -5.48
N ILE A 144 -8.07 12.74 -4.87
CA ILE A 144 -8.15 11.34 -5.28
C ILE A 144 -8.73 11.23 -6.70
N HIS A 145 -9.82 11.95 -6.99
CA HIS A 145 -10.41 12.01 -8.34
C HIS A 145 -9.43 12.55 -9.38
N PHE A 146 -8.64 13.56 -9.01
CA PHE A 146 -7.57 14.08 -9.84
C PHE A 146 -6.49 13.02 -10.13
N LEU A 147 -5.93 12.40 -9.09
CA LEU A 147 -4.90 11.36 -9.23
C LEU A 147 -5.40 10.20 -10.09
N PHE A 148 -6.58 9.70 -9.80
CA PHE A 148 -7.19 8.61 -10.56
C PHE A 148 -7.37 8.99 -12.02
N ARG A 149 -7.91 10.18 -12.32
CA ARG A 149 -8.10 10.59 -13.72
C ARG A 149 -6.78 10.73 -14.49
N GLN A 150 -5.74 11.25 -13.85
CA GLN A 150 -4.45 11.48 -14.51
C GLN A 150 -3.65 10.19 -14.70
N PHE A 151 -3.76 9.23 -13.77
CA PHE A 151 -2.88 8.05 -13.74
C PHE A 151 -3.59 6.71 -13.94
N TYR A 152 -4.93 6.68 -13.97
CA TYR A 152 -5.73 5.47 -14.20
C TYR A 152 -6.64 5.58 -15.43
N THR A 153 -6.81 4.46 -16.12
CA THR A 153 -7.70 4.30 -17.28
C THR A 153 -8.13 2.84 -17.48
N GLU A 154 -9.26 2.62 -18.16
CA GLU A 154 -9.68 1.27 -18.63
C GLU A 154 -8.73 0.71 -19.70
N ASP A 155 -8.03 1.57 -20.44
CA ASP A 155 -6.94 1.22 -21.35
C ASP A 155 -5.63 1.05 -20.56
N LEU A 156 -5.16 -0.19 -20.49
CA LEU A 156 -3.96 -0.58 -19.75
C LEU A 156 -2.68 0.06 -20.31
N ASP A 157 -2.56 0.23 -21.63
CA ASP A 157 -1.35 0.78 -22.25
C ASP A 157 -1.19 2.26 -21.86
N VAL A 158 -2.30 2.99 -21.85
CA VAL A 158 -2.30 4.41 -21.44
C VAL A 158 -2.05 4.56 -19.94
N THR A 159 -2.60 3.66 -19.11
CA THR A 159 -2.30 3.61 -17.67
C THR A 159 -0.80 3.41 -17.46
N ASN A 160 -0.23 2.38 -18.09
CA ASN A 160 1.19 2.03 -17.97
C ASN A 160 2.11 3.17 -18.42
N GLU A 161 1.85 3.81 -19.57
CA GLU A 161 2.66 4.95 -20.03
C GLU A 161 2.61 6.14 -19.05
N SER A 162 1.46 6.40 -18.45
CA SER A 162 1.28 7.49 -17.49
C SER A 162 2.05 7.21 -16.19
N LEU A 163 1.95 5.99 -15.68
CA LEU A 163 2.69 5.53 -14.50
C LEU A 163 4.20 5.44 -14.75
N LEU A 164 4.63 5.02 -15.94
CA LEU A 164 6.04 5.02 -16.35
C LEU A 164 6.64 6.42 -16.28
N ARG A 165 5.93 7.43 -16.79
CA ARG A 165 6.39 8.83 -16.72
C ARG A 165 6.47 9.32 -15.27
N LEU A 166 5.49 8.94 -14.45
CA LEU A 166 5.47 9.27 -13.03
C LEU A 166 6.66 8.65 -12.29
N LEU A 167 6.87 7.34 -12.44
CA LEU A 167 7.90 6.57 -11.72
C LEU A 167 9.33 6.91 -12.16
N LYS A 168 9.52 7.57 -13.30
CA LYS A 168 10.82 8.11 -13.73
C LYS A 168 11.23 9.40 -13.01
N ILE A 169 10.32 10.05 -12.29
CA ILE A 169 10.65 11.26 -11.52
C ILE A 169 11.42 10.87 -10.26
N LYS A 170 12.61 11.46 -10.10
CA LYS A 170 13.50 11.19 -8.96
C LYS A 170 12.93 11.71 -7.64
N GLU A 171 12.57 12.99 -7.58
CA GLU A 171 11.89 13.60 -6.43
C GLU A 171 10.39 13.62 -6.67
N ASN A 172 9.72 12.55 -6.23
CA ASN A 172 8.34 12.27 -6.58
C ASN A 172 7.37 12.70 -5.47
N HIS A 173 6.91 13.95 -5.54
CA HIS A 173 5.95 14.51 -4.59
C HIS A 173 4.55 13.90 -4.73
N VAL A 174 4.18 13.41 -5.92
CA VAL A 174 2.91 12.70 -6.13
C VAL A 174 2.88 11.41 -5.31
N LEU A 175 3.92 10.59 -5.38
CA LEU A 175 4.01 9.34 -4.61
C LEU A 175 4.08 9.62 -3.11
N GLY A 176 4.75 10.69 -2.69
CA GLY A 176 4.70 11.17 -1.31
C GLY A 176 3.28 11.60 -0.87
N ALA A 177 2.52 12.24 -1.74
CA ALA A 177 1.13 12.60 -1.48
C ALA A 177 0.20 11.39 -1.42
N ILE A 178 0.39 10.41 -2.31
CA ILE A 178 -0.33 9.13 -2.30
C ILE A 178 -0.10 8.41 -0.97
N GLN A 179 1.15 8.34 -0.47
CA GLN A 179 1.44 7.76 0.83
C GLN A 179 0.68 8.48 1.96
N LYS A 180 0.66 9.81 1.96
CA LYS A 180 -0.09 10.61 2.96
C LYS A 180 -1.60 10.42 2.87
N LEU A 181 -2.14 10.27 1.67
CA LEU A 181 -3.58 10.00 1.45
C LEU A 181 -3.96 8.61 1.94
N PHE A 182 -3.10 7.62 1.72
CA PHE A 182 -3.32 6.26 2.21
C PHE A 182 -3.50 6.21 3.74
N LEU A 183 -2.72 6.98 4.49
CA LEU A 183 -2.86 7.08 5.94
C LEU A 183 -4.20 7.70 6.41
N LYS A 184 -4.96 8.34 5.50
CA LYS A 184 -6.28 8.91 5.78
C LYS A 184 -7.43 7.94 5.44
N VAL A 185 -7.15 6.78 4.85
CA VAL A 185 -8.18 5.81 4.46
C VAL A 185 -8.70 5.08 5.70
N ASP A 186 -10.02 5.14 5.90
CA ASP A 186 -10.72 4.32 6.90
C ASP A 186 -11.02 2.94 6.30
N PHE A 187 -10.24 1.93 6.68
CA PHE A 187 -10.44 0.55 6.24
C PHE A 187 -11.61 -0.17 6.93
N GLU A 188 -12.15 0.35 8.03
CA GLU A 188 -13.36 -0.19 8.66
C GLU A 188 -14.61 0.22 7.89
N ASN A 189 -14.60 1.41 7.29
CA ASN A 189 -15.70 1.94 6.48
C ASN A 189 -15.20 2.58 5.18
N VAL A 190 -14.79 1.73 4.22
CA VAL A 190 -14.21 2.17 2.95
C VAL A 190 -15.27 2.83 2.05
N ASP A 191 -15.17 4.14 1.88
CA ASP A 191 -16.03 4.93 0.99
C ASP A 191 -15.70 4.72 -0.51
N HIS A 192 -16.48 5.35 -1.39
CA HIS A 192 -16.30 5.20 -2.84
C HIS A 192 -14.96 5.73 -3.33
N ASP A 193 -14.52 6.89 -2.83
CA ASP A 193 -13.28 7.54 -3.25
C ASP A 193 -12.07 6.73 -2.80
N SER A 194 -12.11 6.18 -1.59
CA SER A 194 -11.08 5.29 -1.05
C SER A 194 -10.95 4.00 -1.86
N LYS A 195 -12.05 3.42 -2.34
CA LYS A 195 -11.99 2.26 -3.26
C LYS A 195 -11.28 2.61 -4.56
N MET A 196 -11.66 3.74 -5.16
CA MET A 196 -11.04 4.23 -6.39
C MET A 196 -9.53 4.50 -6.18
N PHE A 197 -9.17 5.07 -5.02
CA PHE A 197 -7.78 5.29 -4.63
C PHE A 197 -7.00 3.98 -4.47
N VAL A 198 -7.57 2.96 -3.81
CA VAL A 198 -6.95 1.64 -3.66
C VAL A 198 -6.72 0.96 -5.02
N HIS A 199 -7.62 1.14 -6.00
CA HIS A 199 -7.39 0.66 -7.36
C HIS A 199 -6.13 1.27 -8.00
N LEU A 200 -5.93 2.59 -7.86
CA LEU A 200 -4.70 3.23 -8.34
C LEU A 200 -3.46 2.68 -7.63
N LEU A 201 -3.54 2.35 -6.34
CA LEU A 201 -2.42 1.73 -5.62
C LEU A 201 -2.05 0.38 -6.21
N TYR A 202 -3.02 -0.46 -6.62
CA TYR A 202 -2.74 -1.73 -7.28
C TYR A 202 -1.87 -1.53 -8.52
N ASP A 203 -2.21 -0.56 -9.37
CA ASP A 203 -1.47 -0.32 -10.60
C ASP A 203 -0.07 0.22 -10.31
N ILE A 204 0.09 1.07 -9.30
CA ILE A 204 1.41 1.59 -8.89
C ILE A 204 2.32 0.46 -8.38
N ILE A 205 1.88 -0.32 -7.40
CA ILE A 205 2.72 -1.34 -6.74
C ILE A 205 3.01 -2.56 -7.62
N THR A 206 2.28 -2.71 -8.72
CA THR A 206 2.48 -3.77 -9.72
C THR A 206 3.18 -3.31 -10.99
N HIS A 207 3.43 -2.00 -11.14
CA HIS A 207 4.06 -1.46 -12.33
C HIS A 207 5.52 -1.91 -12.45
N GLU A 208 5.96 -2.29 -13.65
CA GLU A 208 7.32 -2.82 -13.89
C GLU A 208 8.46 -1.87 -13.49
N SER A 209 8.21 -0.55 -13.56
CA SER A 209 9.17 0.47 -13.17
C SER A 209 9.17 0.79 -11.67
N PHE A 210 8.21 0.26 -10.89
CA PHE A 210 8.10 0.56 -9.46
C PHE A 210 9.32 0.06 -8.68
N SER A 211 9.81 -1.15 -8.99
CA SER A 211 11.04 -1.70 -8.40
C SER A 211 12.24 -0.78 -8.56
N ASN A 212 12.45 -0.26 -9.78
CA ASN A 212 13.54 0.67 -10.06
C ASN A 212 13.40 1.97 -9.26
N TRP A 213 12.17 2.48 -9.13
CA TRP A 213 11.92 3.70 -8.36
C TRP A 213 12.14 3.50 -6.86
N VAL A 214 11.54 2.47 -6.25
CA VAL A 214 11.58 2.24 -4.80
C VAL A 214 12.99 1.91 -4.31
N ASN A 215 13.78 1.20 -5.11
CA ASN A 215 15.17 0.87 -4.77
C ASN A 215 16.11 2.08 -4.71
N GLN A 216 15.74 3.20 -5.35
CA GLN A 216 16.50 4.45 -5.30
C GLN A 216 16.12 5.34 -4.10
N GLN A 217 15.11 4.96 -3.32
CA GLN A 217 14.63 5.76 -2.20
C GLN A 217 15.37 5.45 -0.90
N ILE A 218 15.27 6.38 0.05
CA ILE A 218 15.75 6.19 1.42
C ILE A 218 14.94 5.10 2.14
N GLU A 219 15.53 4.50 3.17
CA GLU A 219 14.94 3.40 3.96
C GLU A 219 13.52 3.73 4.46
N GLU A 220 13.30 4.94 4.97
CA GLU A 220 11.98 5.36 5.48
C GLU A 220 10.88 5.23 4.40
N VAL A 221 11.16 5.66 3.17
CA VAL A 221 10.20 5.61 2.06
C VAL A 221 9.97 4.16 1.62
N LYS A 222 11.01 3.33 1.58
CA LYS A 222 10.87 1.89 1.29
C LYS A 222 9.92 1.23 2.30
N ILE A 223 10.11 1.50 3.59
CA ILE A 223 9.29 0.96 4.67
C ILE A 223 7.83 1.43 4.54
N GLN A 224 7.60 2.72 4.30
CA GLN A 224 6.24 3.26 4.14
C GLN A 224 5.47 2.57 3.01
N TRP A 225 6.11 2.33 1.86
CA TRP A 225 5.49 1.62 0.74
C TRP A 225 5.30 0.13 1.02
N LEU A 226 6.19 -0.48 1.80
CA LEU A 226 6.07 -1.86 2.24
C LEU A 226 4.90 -2.04 3.23
N ASP A 227 4.73 -1.13 4.20
CA ASP A 227 3.58 -1.16 5.13
C ASP A 227 2.26 -1.01 4.37
N LEU A 228 2.20 -0.02 3.46
CA LEU A 228 1.04 0.21 2.60
C LEU A 228 0.72 -1.05 1.80
N THR A 229 1.73 -1.65 1.17
CA THR A 229 1.55 -2.84 0.34
C THR A 229 1.05 -4.01 1.17
N ALA A 230 1.58 -4.24 2.37
CA ALA A 230 1.14 -5.32 3.26
C ALA A 230 -0.36 -5.26 3.57
N ILE A 231 -0.94 -4.06 3.64
CA ILE A 231 -2.39 -3.87 3.80
C ILE A 231 -3.11 -4.04 2.46
N VAL A 232 -2.66 -3.35 1.41
CA VAL A 232 -3.33 -3.31 0.10
C VAL A 232 -3.44 -4.69 -0.55
N VAL A 233 -2.41 -5.55 -0.44
CA VAL A 233 -2.44 -6.88 -1.06
C VAL A 233 -3.57 -7.78 -0.54
N GLN A 234 -4.00 -7.56 0.71
CA GLN A 234 -5.09 -8.31 1.35
C GLN A 234 -6.48 -7.87 0.87
N THR A 235 -6.59 -6.71 0.22
CA THR A 235 -7.88 -6.15 -0.22
C THR A 235 -8.34 -6.71 -1.57
N LYS A 236 -7.52 -7.53 -2.24
CA LYS A 236 -7.78 -8.09 -3.57
C LYS A 236 -7.47 -9.58 -3.64
N GLU A 237 -8.36 -10.35 -4.25
CA GLU A 237 -8.25 -11.82 -4.34
C GLU A 237 -7.86 -12.34 -5.74
N ASP A 238 -7.93 -11.52 -6.78
CA ASP A 238 -7.81 -11.92 -8.20
C ASP A 238 -6.58 -11.30 -8.89
N TRP A 239 -5.42 -11.40 -8.24
CA TRP A 239 -4.14 -10.96 -8.83
C TRP A 239 -3.76 -11.78 -10.07
N ASN A 240 -3.45 -11.11 -11.18
CA ASN A 240 -2.96 -11.77 -12.39
C ASN A 240 -1.43 -11.97 -12.37
N ASN A 241 -0.90 -12.82 -13.27
CA ASN A 241 0.53 -13.17 -13.27
C ASN A 241 1.47 -11.97 -13.48
N PHE A 242 1.10 -10.99 -14.30
CA PHE A 242 1.92 -9.80 -14.52
C PHE A 242 1.96 -8.92 -13.28
N GLN A 243 0.80 -8.75 -12.63
CA GLN A 243 0.69 -8.01 -11.38
C GLN A 243 1.51 -8.67 -10.26
N LEU A 244 1.38 -9.99 -10.11
CA LEU A 244 2.17 -10.77 -9.15
C LEU A 244 3.67 -10.61 -9.42
N LEU A 245 4.11 -10.69 -10.67
CA LEU A 245 5.52 -10.54 -11.02
C LEU A 245 6.04 -9.15 -10.64
N GLY A 246 5.31 -8.08 -11.00
CA GLY A 246 5.69 -6.70 -10.66
C GLY A 246 5.82 -6.50 -9.15
N LEU A 247 4.85 -6.99 -8.38
CA LEU A 247 4.87 -6.98 -6.91
C LEU A 247 6.06 -7.76 -6.33
N LEU A 248 6.23 -9.01 -6.77
CA LEU A 248 7.26 -9.90 -6.22
C LEU A 248 8.67 -9.37 -6.48
N ILE A 249 8.93 -8.77 -7.65
CA ILE A 249 10.26 -8.25 -7.99
C ILE A 249 10.76 -7.22 -6.96
N TRP A 250 9.94 -6.24 -6.57
CA TRP A 250 10.43 -5.21 -5.66
C TRP A 250 10.39 -5.64 -4.19
N VAL A 251 9.40 -6.46 -3.81
CA VAL A 251 9.33 -7.03 -2.44
C VAL A 251 10.50 -7.98 -2.22
N GLU A 252 10.88 -8.79 -3.23
CA GLU A 252 12.06 -9.64 -3.20
C GLU A 252 13.36 -8.83 -3.16
N SER A 253 13.44 -7.71 -3.89
CA SER A 253 14.60 -6.82 -3.81
C SER A 253 14.83 -6.31 -2.38
N ILE A 254 13.77 -5.91 -1.66
CA ILE A 254 13.86 -5.52 -0.25
C ILE A 254 14.19 -6.73 0.63
N TYR A 255 13.56 -7.89 0.38
CA TYR A 255 13.88 -9.12 1.10
C TYR A 255 15.37 -9.46 1.01
N SER A 256 15.95 -9.43 -0.20
CA SER A 256 17.35 -9.74 -0.46
C SER A 256 18.32 -8.72 0.17
N GLU A 257 17.89 -7.47 0.35
CA GLU A 257 18.65 -6.45 1.06
C GLU A 257 18.64 -6.67 2.59
N TYR A 258 17.51 -7.05 3.19
CA TYR A 258 17.34 -7.08 4.65
C TYR A 258 17.48 -8.48 5.28
N ALA A 259 17.07 -9.54 4.59
CA ALA A 259 17.14 -10.91 5.10
C ALA A 259 18.55 -11.36 5.54
N PRO A 260 19.65 -10.99 4.85
CA PRO A 260 21.00 -11.32 5.31
C PRO A 260 21.42 -10.61 6.60
N LYS A 261 20.78 -9.47 6.94
CA LYS A 261 21.09 -8.69 8.15
C LYS A 261 20.59 -9.38 9.42
N LEU A 262 19.59 -10.27 9.32
CA LEU A 262 19.01 -10.95 10.48
C LEU A 262 19.93 -12.03 11.05
N ASN A 263 20.34 -11.82 12.30
CA ASN A 263 21.14 -12.75 13.09
C ASN A 263 20.81 -12.55 14.59
N PRO A 264 21.36 -13.37 15.52
CA PRO A 264 21.06 -13.25 16.94
C PRO A 264 21.38 -11.87 17.57
N GLU A 265 22.31 -11.11 16.99
CA GLU A 265 22.70 -9.77 17.48
C GLU A 265 21.72 -8.69 17.01
N THR A 266 21.22 -8.80 15.77
CA THR A 266 20.33 -7.82 15.13
C THR A 266 18.84 -8.12 15.31
N ILE A 267 18.47 -9.26 15.88
CA ILE A 267 17.07 -9.68 16.04
C ILE A 267 16.22 -8.69 16.86
N LYS A 268 16.82 -7.83 17.68
CA LYS A 268 16.10 -6.82 18.46
C LYS A 268 15.89 -5.50 17.72
N GLU A 269 16.41 -5.35 16.51
CA GLU A 269 16.27 -4.13 15.72
C GLU A 269 14.83 -3.99 15.19
N GLU A 270 14.12 -2.96 15.66
CA GLU A 270 12.71 -2.70 15.30
C GLU A 270 12.52 -2.50 13.79
N THR A 271 13.45 -1.79 13.14
CA THR A 271 13.40 -1.57 11.68
C THR A 271 13.49 -2.89 10.92
N LEU A 272 14.42 -3.77 11.31
CA LEU A 272 14.61 -5.06 10.66
C LEU A 272 13.38 -5.96 10.87
N GLU A 273 12.82 -5.95 12.07
CA GLU A 273 11.58 -6.66 12.38
C GLU A 273 10.42 -6.19 11.51
N ARG A 274 10.19 -4.87 11.43
CA ARG A 274 9.11 -4.28 10.63
C ARG A 274 9.23 -4.66 9.16
N VAL A 275 10.43 -4.52 8.59
CA VAL A 275 10.70 -4.86 7.18
C VAL A 275 10.43 -6.34 6.94
N LEU A 276 11.05 -7.25 7.70
CA LEU A 276 10.92 -8.68 7.45
C LEU A 276 9.50 -9.18 7.73
N SER A 277 8.81 -8.62 8.73
CA SER A 277 7.42 -8.96 9.02
C SER A 277 6.51 -8.63 7.83
N ASN A 278 6.61 -7.42 7.27
CA ASN A 278 5.77 -7.02 6.15
C ASN A 278 6.12 -7.78 4.86
N VAL A 279 7.41 -7.97 4.55
CA VAL A 279 7.83 -8.78 3.38
C VAL A 279 7.24 -10.18 3.47
N LEU A 280 7.39 -10.84 4.62
CA LEU A 280 6.90 -12.20 4.80
C LEU A 280 5.37 -12.28 4.84
N GLN A 281 4.70 -11.26 5.37
CA GLN A 281 3.24 -11.13 5.28
C GLN A 281 2.77 -11.06 3.82
N ILE A 282 3.40 -10.21 3.01
CA ILE A 282 3.08 -10.08 1.59
C ILE A 282 3.32 -11.40 0.86
N PHE A 283 4.47 -12.05 1.09
CA PHE A 283 4.75 -13.36 0.50
C PHE A 283 3.74 -14.42 0.93
N ALA A 284 3.34 -14.45 2.20
CA ALA A 284 2.34 -15.40 2.70
C ALA A 284 0.96 -15.18 2.04
N GLU A 285 0.54 -13.92 1.89
CA GLU A 285 -0.72 -13.57 1.22
C GLU A 285 -0.70 -13.97 -0.26
N LEU A 286 0.41 -13.74 -0.95
CA LEU A 286 0.55 -14.03 -2.37
C LEU A 286 0.89 -15.50 -2.67
N ALA A 287 1.34 -16.29 -1.69
CA ALA A 287 1.73 -17.68 -1.87
C ALA A 287 0.56 -18.59 -2.32
N LYS A 288 -0.69 -18.16 -2.11
CA LYS A 288 -1.88 -18.87 -2.62
C LYS A 288 -1.94 -18.95 -4.15
N PHE A 289 -1.25 -18.05 -4.85
CA PHE A 289 -1.18 -18.04 -6.30
C PHE A 289 -0.05 -18.94 -6.82
N LYS A 290 -0.38 -19.81 -7.78
CA LYS A 290 0.60 -20.73 -8.39
C LYS A 290 1.80 -19.99 -9.00
N ALA A 291 1.59 -18.83 -9.63
CA ALA A 291 2.67 -18.04 -10.21
C ALA A 291 3.67 -17.55 -9.15
N THR A 292 3.21 -17.22 -7.95
CA THR A 292 4.08 -16.86 -6.81
C THR A 292 4.95 -18.03 -6.37
N VAL A 293 4.37 -19.22 -6.23
CA VAL A 293 5.14 -20.43 -5.87
C VAL A 293 6.19 -20.72 -6.94
N GLN A 294 5.81 -20.64 -8.23
CA GLN A 294 6.76 -20.80 -9.32
C GLN A 294 7.88 -19.75 -9.26
N TYR A 295 7.56 -18.49 -8.97
CA TYR A 295 8.57 -17.45 -8.80
C TYR A 295 9.59 -17.81 -7.71
N PHE A 296 9.12 -18.31 -6.56
CA PHE A 296 10.00 -18.80 -5.49
C PHE A 296 10.87 -19.99 -5.92
N GLU A 297 10.33 -20.93 -6.68
CA GLU A 297 11.06 -22.10 -7.18
C GLU A 297 12.21 -21.73 -8.14
N HIS A 298 12.08 -20.65 -8.91
CA HIS A 298 13.13 -20.17 -9.81
C HIS A 298 14.27 -19.44 -9.08
N ASN A 299 14.06 -19.02 -7.83
CA ASN A 299 15.09 -18.40 -7.00
C ASN A 299 15.69 -19.44 -6.03
N SER A 300 16.84 -19.99 -6.38
CA SER A 300 17.51 -21.04 -5.57
C SER A 300 17.87 -20.60 -4.15
N GLU A 301 18.02 -19.30 -3.92
CA GLU A 301 18.37 -18.74 -2.61
C GLU A 301 17.15 -18.47 -1.72
N PHE A 302 15.94 -18.39 -2.30
CA PHE A 302 14.74 -18.04 -1.58
C PHE A 302 14.46 -18.98 -0.41
N LEU A 303 14.37 -20.30 -0.69
CA LEU A 303 14.03 -21.30 0.32
C LEU A 303 15.12 -21.43 1.39
N PRO A 304 16.43 -21.56 1.07
CA PRO A 304 17.49 -21.55 2.07
C PRO A 304 17.48 -20.30 2.95
N ARG A 305 17.24 -19.11 2.37
CA ARG A 305 17.13 -17.86 3.14
C ARG A 305 15.92 -17.86 4.06
N LEU A 306 14.76 -18.30 3.56
CA LEU A 306 13.52 -18.39 4.34
C LEU A 306 13.69 -19.31 5.56
N ILE A 307 14.32 -20.48 5.38
CA ILE A 307 14.62 -21.41 6.47
C ILE A 307 15.66 -20.84 7.44
N SER A 308 16.67 -20.11 6.94
CA SER A 308 17.64 -19.43 7.80
C SER A 308 16.98 -18.39 8.71
N ILE A 309 16.07 -17.57 8.17
CA ILE A 309 15.28 -16.61 8.94
C ILE A 309 14.42 -17.33 9.97
N PHE A 310 13.72 -18.38 9.53
CA PHE A 310 12.86 -19.18 10.41
C PHE A 310 13.64 -19.71 11.61
N LYS A 311 14.84 -20.24 11.36
CA LYS A 311 15.74 -20.75 12.40
C LYS A 311 16.18 -19.66 13.37
N VAL A 312 16.67 -18.52 12.88
CA VAL A 312 17.12 -17.41 13.76
C VAL A 312 15.98 -16.94 14.67
N ILE A 313 14.78 -16.76 14.12
CA ILE A 313 13.60 -16.36 14.90
C ILE A 313 13.18 -17.48 15.86
N HIS A 314 13.20 -18.74 15.42
CA HIS A 314 12.84 -19.88 16.28
C HIS A 314 13.75 -20.02 17.50
N ASP A 315 15.06 -19.89 17.29
CA ASP A 315 16.07 -20.10 18.32
C ASP A 315 16.12 -18.96 19.35
N ASN A 316 15.70 -17.75 18.97
CA ASN A 316 15.85 -16.53 19.78
C ASN A 316 14.53 -15.92 20.29
N VAL A 317 13.40 -16.21 19.65
CA VAL A 317 12.07 -15.75 20.10
C VAL A 317 11.38 -16.86 20.86
N LYS A 318 11.36 -16.70 22.20
CA LYS A 318 10.78 -17.68 23.12
C LYS A 318 9.27 -17.78 22.92
N ARG A 319 8.80 -19.02 22.90
CA ARG A 319 7.38 -19.37 22.97
C ARG A 319 6.81 -19.02 24.33
N LEU A 320 5.58 -18.49 24.37
CA LEU A 320 4.82 -18.33 25.61
C LEU A 320 3.88 -19.53 25.80
N ALA A 321 4.04 -20.21 26.94
CA ALA A 321 3.21 -21.34 27.34
C ALA A 321 2.03 -20.86 28.20
N MET A 322 0.94 -21.63 28.22
CA MET A 322 -0.28 -21.25 28.95
C MET A 322 0.02 -20.84 30.41
N LYS A 323 -0.46 -19.64 30.81
CA LYS A 323 -0.33 -18.99 32.14
C LYS A 323 0.91 -18.10 32.37
N SER A 324 1.61 -17.66 31.33
CA SER A 324 2.54 -16.53 31.46
C SER A 324 1.79 -15.26 31.83
N LYS A 325 2.35 -14.43 32.73
CA LYS A 325 1.90 -13.04 32.86
C LYS A 325 2.19 -12.35 31.53
N ILE A 326 1.16 -11.80 30.89
CA ILE A 326 1.30 -10.98 29.68
C ILE A 326 2.00 -9.68 30.09
N GLU A 327 3.33 -9.66 30.10
CA GLU A 327 4.11 -8.49 30.52
C GLU A 327 5.16 -8.02 29.48
N GLU A 328 5.46 -8.79 28.41
CA GLU A 328 6.42 -8.35 27.37
C GLU A 328 5.82 -8.40 25.95
N VAL A 329 6.00 -7.30 25.20
CA VAL A 329 5.77 -7.26 23.75
C VAL A 329 6.76 -8.21 23.09
N VAL A 330 6.26 -9.22 22.37
CA VAL A 330 7.12 -10.23 21.72
C VAL A 330 7.39 -9.84 20.28
N ASN A 331 8.65 -9.49 20.01
CA ASN A 331 9.14 -9.24 18.67
C ASN A 331 8.93 -10.47 17.76
N TYR A 332 8.58 -10.26 16.49
CA TYR A 332 8.34 -11.29 15.46
C TYR A 332 7.18 -12.26 15.76
N SER A 333 6.19 -11.87 16.57
CA SER A 333 5.07 -12.74 17.01
C SER A 333 4.38 -13.51 15.88
N HIS A 334 4.14 -12.87 14.74
CA HIS A 334 3.43 -13.46 13.59
C HIS A 334 4.35 -13.98 12.47
N VAL A 335 5.65 -13.70 12.53
CA VAL A 335 6.56 -14.00 11.41
C VAL A 335 6.71 -15.49 11.17
N LYS A 336 6.77 -16.30 12.25
CA LYS A 336 6.77 -17.77 12.13
C LYS A 336 5.53 -18.29 11.38
N SER A 337 4.36 -17.68 11.58
CA SER A 337 3.14 -18.05 10.87
C SER A 337 3.23 -17.76 9.37
N TYR A 338 3.70 -16.57 9.00
CA TYR A 338 3.89 -16.22 7.60
C TYR A 338 4.83 -17.20 6.89
N ILE A 339 5.95 -17.55 7.52
CA ILE A 339 6.88 -18.55 6.99
C ILE A 339 6.20 -19.91 6.81
N ILE A 340 5.46 -20.39 7.82
CA ILE A 340 4.76 -21.68 7.75
C ILE A 340 3.68 -21.68 6.65
N ILE A 341 2.98 -20.57 6.44
CA ILE A 341 2.01 -20.42 5.34
C ILE A 341 2.72 -20.50 3.99
N ILE A 342 3.83 -19.77 3.81
CA ILE A 342 4.64 -19.82 2.58
C ILE A 342 5.10 -21.26 2.32
N LEU A 343 5.67 -21.95 3.32
CA LEU A 343 6.11 -23.34 3.19
C LEU A 343 4.95 -24.30 2.87
N SER A 344 3.77 -24.07 3.44
CA SER A 344 2.57 -24.88 3.16
C SER A 344 2.19 -24.83 1.70
N TYR A 345 2.11 -23.62 1.12
CA TYR A 345 1.83 -23.46 -0.30
C TYR A 345 2.97 -23.96 -1.20
N TYR A 346 4.22 -23.72 -0.80
CA TYR A 346 5.41 -24.14 -1.54
C TYR A 346 5.51 -25.67 -1.67
N CYS A 347 5.18 -26.43 -0.63
CA CYS A 347 5.27 -27.90 -0.64
C CYS A 347 4.01 -28.62 -1.12
N TYR A 348 2.88 -27.91 -1.24
CA TYR A 348 1.59 -28.52 -1.56
C TYR A 348 1.64 -29.26 -2.91
N LYS A 349 1.45 -30.59 -2.86
CA LYS A 349 1.50 -31.49 -4.03
C LYS A 349 2.81 -31.43 -4.83
N SER A 350 3.93 -31.07 -4.19
CA SER A 350 5.26 -31.02 -4.82
C SER A 350 6.26 -31.88 -4.05
N PHE A 351 6.49 -33.11 -4.53
CA PHE A 351 7.44 -34.06 -3.91
C PHE A 351 8.85 -33.47 -3.81
N GLN A 352 9.29 -32.77 -4.86
CA GLN A 352 10.60 -32.12 -4.88
C GLN A 352 10.72 -31.06 -3.78
N ASN A 353 9.73 -30.19 -3.63
CA ASN A 353 9.77 -29.13 -2.62
C ASN A 353 9.67 -29.70 -1.20
N GLN A 354 8.87 -30.76 -0.99
CA GLN A 354 8.81 -31.49 0.27
C GLN A 354 10.18 -32.06 0.67
N GLU A 355 10.91 -32.67 -0.28
CA GLU A 355 12.26 -33.20 -0.05
C GLU A 355 13.25 -32.08 0.27
N CYS A 356 13.26 -31.00 -0.52
CA CYS A 356 14.14 -29.86 -0.28
C CYS A 356 13.95 -29.27 1.12
N ILE A 357 12.69 -29.09 1.57
CA ILE A 357 12.38 -28.59 2.91
C ILE A 357 12.91 -29.55 4.00
N ARG A 358 12.81 -30.86 3.82
CA ARG A 358 13.38 -31.84 4.77
C ARG A 358 14.91 -31.72 4.80
N GLU A 359 15.55 -31.70 3.64
CA GLU A 359 17.02 -31.73 3.51
C GLU A 359 17.71 -30.53 4.14
N ILE A 360 17.10 -29.36 4.10
CA ILE A 360 17.62 -28.13 4.74
C ILE A 360 17.13 -27.94 6.19
N GLY A 361 16.48 -28.95 6.77
CA GLY A 361 16.02 -28.95 8.17
C GLY A 361 14.74 -28.17 8.45
N GLY A 362 14.02 -27.73 7.41
CA GLY A 362 12.77 -26.99 7.54
C GLY A 362 11.63 -27.84 8.15
N LEU A 363 11.56 -29.13 7.84
CA LEU A 363 10.54 -30.02 8.43
C LEU A 363 10.61 -30.06 9.96
N SER A 364 11.81 -30.13 10.54
CA SER A 364 12.01 -30.09 12.00
C SER A 364 11.56 -28.77 12.61
N LEU A 365 11.86 -27.64 11.95
CA LEU A 365 11.42 -26.33 12.42
C LEU A 365 9.89 -26.23 12.43
N VAL A 366 9.21 -26.70 11.39
CA VAL A 366 7.74 -26.71 11.35
C VAL A 366 7.18 -27.58 12.48
N LEU A 367 7.71 -28.79 12.68
CA LEU A 367 7.29 -29.70 13.76
C LEU A 367 7.44 -29.08 15.15
N SER A 368 8.51 -28.33 15.40
CA SER A 368 8.72 -27.62 16.67
C SER A 368 7.67 -26.55 16.97
N ASN A 369 6.92 -26.09 15.96
CA ASN A 369 5.84 -25.12 16.12
C ASN A 369 4.44 -25.76 16.18
N CYS A 370 4.31 -27.10 16.21
CA CYS A 370 3.05 -27.82 16.41
C CYS A 370 2.55 -27.80 17.88
N GLN A 371 2.85 -26.74 18.63
CA GLN A 371 2.51 -26.60 20.05
C GLN A 371 1.89 -25.22 20.32
N ILE A 372 1.04 -25.11 21.35
CA ILE A 372 0.30 -23.87 21.68
C ILE A 372 1.25 -22.71 22.02
N ASP A 373 1.25 -21.64 21.25
CA ASP A 373 1.99 -20.41 21.57
C ASP A 373 1.00 -19.27 21.87
N GLU A 374 1.01 -18.71 23.09
CA GLU A 374 0.13 -17.59 23.43
C GLU A 374 0.46 -16.33 22.60
N ASN A 375 1.70 -16.19 22.10
CA ASN A 375 2.08 -15.09 21.20
C ASN A 375 1.47 -15.23 19.81
N ASN A 376 1.13 -16.45 19.42
CA ASN A 376 0.66 -16.75 18.08
C ASN A 376 -0.36 -17.89 18.12
N PRO A 377 -1.63 -17.57 18.45
CA PRO A 377 -2.65 -18.57 18.74
C PRO A 377 -2.94 -19.54 17.58
N PHE A 378 -2.63 -19.16 16.34
CA PHE A 378 -2.92 -19.97 15.14
C PHE A 378 -1.73 -20.78 14.63
N ILE A 379 -0.53 -20.60 15.22
CA ILE A 379 0.70 -21.22 14.69
C ILE A 379 0.63 -22.74 14.71
N LYS A 380 -0.03 -23.31 15.73
CA LYS A 380 -0.14 -24.77 15.91
C LYS A 380 -0.92 -25.39 14.76
N GLU A 381 -2.10 -24.86 14.46
CA GLU A 381 -2.98 -25.39 13.40
C GLU A 381 -2.35 -25.20 12.02
N GLN A 382 -1.69 -24.06 11.79
CA GLN A 382 -0.93 -23.80 10.57
C GLN A 382 0.25 -24.78 10.42
N ALA A 383 1.00 -25.03 11.50
CA ALA A 383 2.11 -25.97 11.50
C ALA A 383 1.63 -27.41 11.23
N ILE A 384 0.53 -27.85 11.84
CA ILE A 384 -0.06 -29.16 11.60
C ILE A 384 -0.49 -29.30 10.12
N LEU A 385 -1.10 -28.27 9.54
CA LEU A 385 -1.46 -28.27 8.13
C LEU A 385 -0.22 -28.36 7.22
N CYS A 386 0.82 -27.59 7.51
CA CYS A 386 2.09 -27.64 6.79
C CYS A 386 2.73 -29.04 6.88
N VAL A 387 2.76 -29.65 8.07
CA VAL A 387 3.26 -31.02 8.25
C VAL A 387 2.45 -32.01 7.41
N LYS A 388 1.12 -31.91 7.42
CA LYS A 388 0.28 -32.77 6.56
C LYS A 388 0.71 -32.67 5.09
N TYR A 389 0.95 -31.48 4.57
CA TYR A 389 1.42 -31.30 3.19
C TYR A 389 2.85 -31.80 2.97
N LEU A 390 3.74 -31.66 3.96
CA LEU A 390 5.10 -32.17 3.90
C LEU A 390 5.16 -33.70 3.90
N LEU A 391 4.20 -34.37 4.54
CA LEU A 391 4.13 -35.83 4.63
C LEU A 391 3.30 -36.47 3.50
N ASP A 392 2.49 -35.71 2.79
CA ASP A 392 1.58 -36.22 1.77
C ASP A 392 2.36 -36.92 0.65
N GLN A 393 2.16 -38.24 0.54
CA GLN A 393 2.81 -39.12 -0.44
C GLN A 393 4.36 -39.09 -0.42
N ASN A 394 4.96 -38.69 0.71
CA ASN A 394 6.41 -38.68 0.90
C ASN A 394 6.84 -39.63 2.03
N SER A 395 7.22 -40.85 1.67
CA SER A 395 7.63 -41.90 2.62
C SER A 395 8.89 -41.55 3.40
N LYS A 396 9.83 -40.79 2.80
CA LYS A 396 11.04 -40.36 3.50
C LYS A 396 10.74 -39.33 4.58
N ASN A 397 9.85 -38.38 4.31
CA ASN A 397 9.40 -37.42 5.31
C ASN A 397 8.59 -38.11 6.41
N GLN A 398 7.75 -39.10 6.08
CA GLN A 398 7.04 -39.92 7.06
C GLN A 398 7.99 -40.71 7.96
N GLN A 399 9.00 -41.35 7.37
CA GLN A 399 10.03 -42.07 8.12
C GLN A 399 10.80 -41.13 9.04
N PHE A 400 11.19 -39.95 8.56
CA PHE A 400 11.86 -38.93 9.36
C PHE A 400 11.08 -38.56 10.63
N VAL A 401 9.76 -38.40 10.53
CA VAL A 401 8.91 -38.12 11.70
C VAL A 401 8.82 -39.33 12.63
N ALA A 402 8.67 -40.54 12.09
CA ALA A 402 8.62 -41.77 12.88
C ALA A 402 9.92 -41.99 13.69
N ASP A 403 11.07 -41.69 13.09
CA ASP A 403 12.38 -41.82 13.75
C ASP A 403 12.52 -40.82 14.92
N LEU A 404 11.98 -39.60 14.78
CA LEU A 404 11.96 -38.61 15.86
C LEU A 404 11.06 -39.00 17.03
N GLU A 405 9.91 -39.62 16.76
CA GLU A 405 9.02 -40.15 17.81
C GLU A 405 9.68 -41.30 18.55
N ALA A 406 10.33 -42.23 17.83
CA ALA A 406 11.07 -43.34 18.43
C ALA A 406 12.19 -42.84 19.36
N GLN A 407 12.97 -41.83 18.95
CA GLN A 407 14.04 -41.26 19.78
C GLN A 407 13.52 -40.67 21.11
N LYS A 408 12.42 -39.91 21.09
CA LYS A 408 11.83 -39.36 22.33
C LYS A 408 11.43 -40.46 23.32
N THR A 409 10.89 -41.57 22.84
CA THR A 409 10.49 -42.69 23.72
C THR A 409 11.69 -43.44 24.33
N VAL A 410 12.86 -43.41 23.67
CA VAL A 410 14.09 -44.03 24.17
C VAL A 410 14.79 -43.14 25.21
N ASP A 411 14.80 -41.82 25.05
CA ASP A 411 15.36 -40.91 26.07
C ASP A 411 14.61 -41.00 27.42
N ASP A 412 13.29 -41.27 27.40
CA ASP A 412 12.52 -41.57 28.61
C ASP A 412 12.93 -42.90 29.27
N SER A 413 13.53 -43.84 28.52
CA SER A 413 14.08 -45.09 29.08
C SER A 413 15.43 -44.88 29.79
N VAL A 414 16.20 -43.85 29.42
CA VAL A 414 17.42 -43.44 30.15
C VAL A 414 17.07 -42.91 31.54
N LEU A 415 15.93 -42.21 31.69
CA LEU A 415 15.40 -41.81 33.01
C LEU A 415 15.07 -43.03 33.91
N GLN A 416 14.73 -44.18 33.30
CA GLN A 416 14.51 -45.44 34.02
C GLN A 416 15.81 -46.08 34.53
N GLU A 417 16.94 -45.86 33.85
CA GLU A 417 18.26 -46.35 34.29
C GLU A 417 18.80 -45.58 35.51
N VAL A 418 18.38 -44.32 35.71
CA VAL A 418 18.78 -43.50 36.87
C VAL A 418 17.85 -43.67 38.09
N GLY A 419 16.96 -44.66 38.07
CA GLY A 419 16.12 -45.05 39.22
C GLY A 419 14.82 -44.25 39.36
N TYR A 420 14.35 -43.58 38.31
CA TYR A 420 13.06 -42.88 38.30
C TYR A 420 12.10 -43.53 37.32
N LYS A 421 10.84 -43.68 37.73
CA LYS A 421 9.76 -44.17 36.90
C LYS A 421 8.91 -42.97 36.48
N VAL A 422 8.68 -42.84 35.18
CA VAL A 422 7.80 -41.81 34.62
C VAL A 422 6.43 -42.44 34.43
N ASP A 423 5.44 -41.96 35.19
CA ASP A 423 4.04 -42.36 35.04
C ASP A 423 3.27 -41.18 34.45
N ILE A 424 2.53 -41.45 33.37
CA ILE A 424 1.61 -40.48 32.75
C ILE A 424 0.23 -40.72 33.37
N VAL A 425 -0.18 -39.80 34.25
CA VAL A 425 -1.54 -39.78 34.82
C VAL A 425 -2.21 -38.49 34.33
N ASP A 426 -3.34 -38.64 33.64
CA ASP A 426 -4.13 -37.53 33.09
C ASP A 426 -3.33 -36.51 32.24
N GLY A 427 -2.40 -37.02 31.42
CA GLY A 427 -1.61 -36.19 30.49
C GLY A 427 -0.57 -35.28 31.16
N LYS A 428 -0.33 -35.44 32.47
CA LYS A 428 0.80 -34.81 33.17
C LYS A 428 1.86 -35.83 33.53
N VAL A 429 3.11 -35.47 33.23
CA VAL A 429 4.29 -36.30 33.53
C VAL A 429 4.58 -36.21 35.02
N SER A 430 4.56 -37.35 35.72
CA SER A 430 4.92 -37.47 37.13
C SER A 430 6.12 -38.40 37.29
N ILE A 431 7.13 -37.96 38.06
CA ILE A 431 8.40 -38.66 38.24
C ILE A 431 8.45 -39.22 39.67
N ASN A 432 8.43 -40.56 39.79
CA ASN A 432 8.51 -41.24 41.08
C ASN A 432 9.85 -41.97 41.22
N LYS A 433 10.52 -41.83 42.37
CA LYS A 433 11.75 -42.56 42.66
C LYS A 433 11.41 -44.03 42.91
N ARG A 434 12.07 -44.95 42.21
CA ARG A 434 11.83 -46.38 42.34
C ARG A 434 12.37 -46.83 43.71
N THR A 435 11.48 -47.19 44.64
CA THR A 435 11.85 -47.86 45.91
C THR A 435 12.50 -49.20 45.66
#